data_AF-A0A4Y3HS87-F1
#
_entry.id   AF-A0A4Y3HS87-F1
#
_cell.length_a   1.000
_cell.length_b   1.000
_cell.length_c   1.000
_cell.angle_alpha   90.00
_cell.angle_beta   90.00
_cell.angle_gamma   90.00
#
_symmetry.space_group_name_H-M   'P 1'
#
loop_
_entity.id
_entity.type
_entity.pdbx_description
1 polymer ?
#
loop_
_entity_poly.entity_id
_entity_poly.type
_entity_poly.pdbx_seq_one_letter_code
_entity_poly.pdbx_strand_id
1 'polypeptide(L)'
;METNGNPPHRKPEKYIGNIKLRLPGDKVDNLNEIVELAKKHLNVNQKEIAGILSISEGNLSKWLSNSDENQTKLPNYKKIQPLTDELKIEDESVPIIGTKKIATKVSKLTNRAIALVLLCIVVTLLAYILYMSYESKKKYDTYNPFVTLSVIEQRNSKYLEYCNANTKECAEIDKNLPH
;
A
#
# COMPACT_ATOMS: atom_id res chain seq x y z
N MET A 1 36.85 -33.15 -20.78
CA MET A 1 35.41 -33.00 -21.03
C MET A 1 35.01 -31.65 -20.48
N GLU A 2 34.65 -30.72 -21.36
CA GLU A 2 33.70 -29.60 -21.15
C GLU A 2 33.85 -28.65 -22.34
N THR A 3 32.96 -28.80 -23.31
CA THR A 3 32.84 -27.95 -24.48
C THR A 3 32.09 -26.69 -24.08
N ASN A 4 32.80 -25.57 -23.93
CA ASN A 4 32.20 -24.23 -23.84
C ASN A 4 31.68 -23.83 -25.23
N GLY A 5 30.44 -24.20 -25.52
CA GLY A 5 29.70 -23.78 -26.71
C GLY A 5 29.25 -22.34 -26.55
N ASN A 6 30.02 -21.41 -27.12
CA ASN A 6 29.61 -20.03 -27.32
C ASN A 6 28.38 -20.02 -28.27
N PRO A 7 27.21 -19.48 -27.90
CA PRO A 7 26.07 -19.45 -28.81
C PRO A 7 26.37 -18.52 -30.00
N PRO A 8 25.92 -18.87 -31.21
CA PRO A 8 26.27 -18.13 -32.42
C PRO A 8 25.67 -16.73 -32.38
N HIS A 9 26.51 -15.72 -32.58
CA HIS A 9 26.10 -14.36 -32.93
C HIS A 9 25.18 -14.40 -34.17
N ARG A 10 23.86 -14.36 -33.96
CA ARG A 10 22.90 -14.09 -35.04
C ARG A 10 23.11 -12.64 -35.47
N LYS A 11 23.35 -12.45 -36.77
CA LYS A 11 23.36 -11.13 -37.43
C LYS A 11 22.08 -10.37 -37.06
N PRO A 12 22.13 -9.04 -36.84
CA PRO A 12 20.94 -8.27 -36.49
C PRO A 12 19.97 -8.32 -37.68
N GLU A 13 18.84 -8.99 -37.47
CA GLU A 13 17.73 -8.93 -38.41
C GLU A 13 17.17 -7.50 -38.41
N LYS A 14 16.95 -6.97 -39.60
CA LYS A 14 16.55 -5.59 -39.84
C LYS A 14 15.18 -5.31 -39.19
N TYR A 15 15.17 -4.56 -38.10
CA TYR A 15 13.96 -4.15 -37.38
C TYR A 15 13.09 -3.23 -38.25
N ILE A 16 11.79 -3.53 -38.30
CA ILE A 16 10.83 -2.78 -39.11
C ILE A 16 10.15 -1.75 -38.20
N GLY A 17 10.85 -0.63 -38.01
CA GLY A 17 10.34 0.57 -37.33
C GLY A 17 10.71 0.68 -35.85
N ASN A 18 11.07 1.90 -35.43
CA ASN A 18 11.50 2.24 -34.07
C ASN A 18 10.33 2.34 -33.08
N ILE A 19 9.32 1.47 -33.16
CA ILE A 19 8.21 1.49 -32.19
C ILE A 19 8.59 0.57 -31.03
N LYS A 20 8.61 1.12 -29.83
CA LYS A 20 8.78 0.34 -28.59
C LYS A 20 7.43 -0.10 -28.07
N LEU A 21 7.32 -1.35 -27.67
CA LEU A 21 6.10 -1.87 -27.08
C LEU A 21 5.86 -1.26 -25.69
N ARG A 22 4.66 -0.74 -25.45
CA ARG A 22 4.30 -0.17 -24.14
C ARG A 22 3.34 -1.11 -23.42
N LEU A 23 3.84 -1.67 -22.32
CA LEU A 23 3.18 -2.71 -21.54
C LEU A 23 2.91 -2.24 -20.09
N PRO A 24 1.84 -1.47 -19.81
CA PRO A 24 1.38 -1.25 -18.44
C PRO A 24 0.86 -2.57 -17.83
N GLY A 25 1.77 -3.35 -17.24
CA GLY A 25 1.51 -4.73 -16.82
C GLY A 25 1.54 -5.68 -18.03
N ASP A 26 0.48 -6.47 -18.23
CA ASP A 26 0.39 -7.41 -19.35
C ASP A 26 -0.37 -6.86 -20.57
N LYS A 27 -0.87 -5.62 -20.51
CA LYS A 27 -1.74 -5.02 -21.55
C LYS A 27 -0.95 -4.08 -22.44
N VAL A 28 -1.35 -3.96 -23.69
CA VAL A 28 -0.66 -3.12 -24.68
C VAL A 28 -1.43 -1.82 -24.87
N ASP A 29 -0.79 -0.69 -24.59
CA ASP A 29 -1.43 0.63 -24.70
C ASP A 29 -1.24 1.29 -26.08
N ASN A 30 -0.16 0.96 -26.79
CA ASN A 30 0.19 1.55 -28.08
C ASN A 30 -0.23 0.69 -29.28
N LEU A 31 -1.32 -0.07 -29.14
CA LEU A 31 -1.85 -0.94 -30.20
C LEU A 31 -2.12 -0.19 -31.51
N ASN A 32 -2.62 1.04 -31.43
CA ASN A 32 -2.89 1.87 -32.60
C ASN A 32 -1.62 2.06 -33.46
N GLU A 33 -0.49 2.35 -32.82
CA GLU A 33 0.79 2.57 -33.49
C GLU A 33 1.29 1.28 -34.16
N ILE A 34 1.12 0.13 -33.49
CA ILE A 34 1.49 -1.19 -34.02
C ILE A 34 0.63 -1.55 -35.24
N VAL A 35 -0.68 -1.30 -35.17
CA VAL A 35 -1.61 -1.59 -36.27
C VAL A 35 -1.36 -0.68 -37.48
N GLU A 36 -1.02 0.59 -37.26
CA GLU A 36 -0.60 1.48 -38.35
C GLU A 36 0.71 1.02 -39.00
N LEU A 37 1.66 0.54 -38.20
CA LEU A 37 2.91 -0.01 -38.70
C LEU A 37 2.66 -1.29 -39.52
N ALA A 38 1.81 -2.20 -39.04
CA ALA A 38 1.35 -3.37 -39.78
C ALA A 38 0.76 -2.99 -41.14
N LYS A 39 -0.19 -2.04 -41.18
CA LYS A 39 -0.80 -1.56 -42.42
C LYS A 39 0.22 -1.03 -43.41
N LYS A 40 1.23 -0.29 -42.93
CA LYS A 40 2.27 0.32 -43.78
C LYS A 40 3.31 -0.67 -44.28
N HIS A 41 3.77 -1.59 -43.43
CA HIS A 41 4.92 -2.44 -43.74
C HIS A 41 4.56 -3.83 -44.25
N LEU A 42 3.45 -4.39 -43.79
CA LEU A 42 2.94 -5.68 -44.27
C LEU A 42 1.92 -5.49 -45.40
N ASN A 43 1.52 -4.25 -45.69
CA ASN A 43 0.49 -3.91 -46.68
C ASN A 43 -0.83 -4.67 -46.45
N VAL A 44 -1.18 -4.89 -45.18
CA VAL A 44 -2.37 -5.61 -44.75
C VAL A 44 -3.49 -4.65 -44.36
N ASN A 45 -4.74 -5.07 -44.56
CA ASN A 45 -5.92 -4.34 -44.12
C ASN A 45 -6.35 -4.75 -42.69
N GLN A 46 -7.32 -4.05 -42.12
CA GLN A 46 -7.77 -4.30 -40.75
C GLN A 46 -8.39 -5.70 -40.56
N LYS A 47 -9.02 -6.26 -41.58
CA LYS A 47 -9.60 -7.61 -41.57
C LYS A 47 -8.50 -8.67 -41.55
N GLU A 48 -7.42 -8.47 -42.29
CA GLU A 48 -6.24 -9.34 -42.31
C GLU A 48 -5.50 -9.29 -40.98
N ILE A 49 -5.34 -8.10 -40.38
CA ILE A 49 -4.77 -7.95 -39.04
C ILE A 49 -5.63 -8.67 -37.99
N ALA A 50 -6.96 -8.55 -38.07
CA ALA A 50 -7.86 -9.31 -37.20
C ALA A 50 -7.70 -10.82 -37.39
N GLY A 51 -7.46 -11.27 -38.63
CA GLY A 51 -7.12 -12.64 -38.98
C GLY A 51 -5.81 -13.13 -38.35
N ILE A 52 -4.73 -12.35 -38.47
CA ILE A 52 -3.42 -12.63 -37.85
C ILE A 52 -3.57 -12.79 -36.33
N LEU A 53 -4.38 -11.92 -35.72
CA LEU A 53 -4.66 -11.93 -34.28
C LEU A 53 -5.72 -12.97 -33.85
N SER A 54 -6.31 -13.71 -34.80
CA SER A 54 -7.39 -14.68 -34.55
C SER A 54 -8.59 -14.09 -33.78
N ILE A 55 -8.99 -12.86 -34.12
CA ILE A 55 -10.13 -12.15 -33.52
C ILE A 55 -11.09 -11.65 -34.60
N SER A 56 -12.30 -11.27 -34.20
CA SER A 56 -13.22 -10.58 -35.10
C SER A 56 -12.77 -9.14 -35.36
N GLU A 57 -13.05 -8.63 -36.56
CA GLU A 57 -12.77 -7.24 -36.94
C GLU A 57 -13.43 -6.24 -35.99
N GLY A 58 -14.64 -6.52 -35.51
CA GLY A 58 -15.33 -5.71 -34.51
C GLY A 58 -14.61 -5.66 -33.15
N ASN A 59 -13.90 -6.72 -32.76
CA ASN A 59 -13.09 -6.71 -31.54
C ASN A 59 -11.80 -5.89 -31.73
N LEU A 60 -11.18 -5.97 -32.90
CA LEU A 60 -10.04 -5.12 -33.24
C LEU A 60 -10.45 -3.64 -33.24
N SER A 61 -11.59 -3.28 -33.86
CA SER A 61 -12.13 -1.92 -33.84
C SER A 61 -12.39 -1.41 -32.43
N LYS A 62 -12.90 -2.27 -31.52
CA LYS A 62 -13.09 -1.91 -30.11
C LYS A 62 -11.77 -1.62 -29.40
N TRP A 63 -10.71 -2.37 -29.70
CA TRP A 63 -9.38 -2.09 -29.13
C TRP A 63 -8.75 -0.81 -29.68
N LEU A 64 -9.03 -0.46 -30.94
CA LEU A 64 -8.55 0.77 -31.56
C LEU A 64 -9.34 2.02 -31.13
N SER A 65 -10.57 1.84 -30.64
CA SER A 65 -11.38 2.97 -30.16
C SER A 65 -10.86 3.49 -28.82
N ASN A 66 -10.36 4.73 -28.81
CA ASN A 66 -9.85 5.43 -27.62
C ASN A 66 -10.95 5.86 -26.63
N SER A 67 -12.06 5.12 -26.49
CA SER A 67 -13.07 5.46 -25.50
C SER A 67 -12.62 5.05 -24.10
N ASP A 68 -12.90 5.90 -23.10
CA ASP A 68 -12.51 5.67 -21.69
C ASP A 68 -13.06 4.34 -21.14
N GLU A 69 -14.19 3.87 -21.67
CA GLU A 69 -14.81 2.58 -21.33
C GLU A 69 -13.98 1.37 -21.80
N ASN A 70 -13.16 1.54 -22.84
CA ASN A 70 -12.37 0.48 -23.48
C ASN A 70 -10.91 0.40 -22.98
N GLN A 71 -10.44 1.35 -22.16
CA GLN A 71 -9.12 1.24 -21.51
C GLN A 71 -9.00 -0.03 -20.63
N THR A 72 -10.12 -0.53 -20.10
CA THR A 72 -10.15 -1.80 -19.36
C THR A 72 -10.03 -3.03 -20.28
N LYS A 73 -10.25 -2.89 -21.59
CA LYS A 73 -10.31 -3.97 -22.59
C LYS A 73 -9.08 -4.04 -23.51
N LEU A 74 -8.02 -3.29 -23.24
CA LEU A 74 -6.77 -3.38 -24.01
C LEU A 74 -6.29 -4.85 -24.09
N PRO A 75 -5.78 -5.28 -25.26
CA PRO A 75 -5.32 -6.64 -25.43
C PRO A 75 -4.10 -6.94 -24.57
N ASN A 76 -3.98 -8.19 -24.16
CA ASN A 76 -2.77 -8.68 -23.52
C ASN A 76 -1.68 -8.89 -24.58
N TYR A 77 -0.40 -8.75 -24.21
CA TYR A 77 0.75 -9.05 -25.08
C TYR A 77 0.59 -10.37 -25.84
N LYS A 78 0.17 -11.45 -25.15
CA LYS A 78 -0.03 -12.77 -25.76
C LYS A 78 -0.97 -12.76 -26.97
N LYS A 79 -1.94 -11.84 -27.00
CA LYS A 79 -2.89 -11.73 -28.12
C LYS A 79 -2.30 -11.00 -29.31
N ILE A 80 -1.35 -10.08 -29.08
CA ILE A 80 -0.73 -9.30 -30.14
C ILE A 80 0.62 -9.87 -30.59
N GLN A 81 1.14 -10.85 -29.86
CA GLN A 81 2.41 -11.51 -30.13
C GLN A 81 2.56 -11.92 -31.61
N PRO A 82 1.56 -12.55 -32.26
CA PRO A 82 1.68 -12.89 -33.68
C PRO A 82 1.97 -11.68 -34.58
N LEU A 83 1.35 -10.54 -34.29
CA LEU A 83 1.52 -9.31 -35.05
C LEU A 83 2.87 -8.64 -34.75
N THR A 84 3.34 -8.68 -33.49
CA THR A 84 4.66 -8.13 -33.14
C THR A 84 5.81 -8.99 -33.68
N ASP A 85 5.61 -10.31 -33.77
CA ASP A 85 6.55 -11.26 -34.35
C ASP A 85 6.69 -11.04 -35.86
N GLU A 86 5.57 -10.85 -36.58
CA GLU A 86 5.58 -10.48 -38.01
C GLU A 86 6.29 -9.15 -38.25
N LEU A 87 6.12 -8.18 -37.35
CA LEU A 87 6.72 -6.86 -37.44
C LEU A 87 8.16 -6.79 -36.91
N LYS A 88 8.67 -7.86 -36.29
CA LYS A 88 9.98 -7.90 -35.63
C LYS A 88 10.18 -6.71 -34.69
N ILE A 89 9.17 -6.38 -33.88
CA ILE A 89 9.25 -5.30 -32.89
C ILE A 89 10.05 -5.80 -31.68
N GLU A 90 11.07 -5.06 -31.25
CA GLU A 90 11.81 -5.39 -30.03
C GLU A 90 10.93 -5.20 -28.79
N ASP A 91 10.88 -6.24 -27.95
CA ASP A 91 10.27 -6.18 -26.62
C ASP A 91 11.22 -5.46 -25.65
N GLU A 92 11.39 -4.15 -25.84
CA GLU A 92 11.87 -3.29 -24.78
C GLU A 92 10.67 -2.92 -23.89
N SER A 93 10.18 -3.90 -23.12
CA SER A 93 9.15 -3.66 -22.12
C SER A 93 9.65 -2.59 -21.16
N VAL A 94 9.16 -1.35 -21.29
CA VAL A 94 9.37 -0.33 -20.27
C VAL A 94 8.47 -0.75 -19.09
N PRO A 95 9.02 -1.11 -17.92
CA PRO A 95 8.19 -1.44 -16.77
C PRO A 95 7.51 -0.15 -16.30
N ILE A 96 6.32 0.15 -16.81
CA ILE A 96 5.48 1.18 -16.24
C ILE A 96 4.93 0.58 -14.95
N ILE A 97 5.35 1.14 -13.81
CA ILE A 97 4.94 0.77 -12.45
C ILE A 97 3.41 0.80 -12.40
N GLY A 98 2.79 -0.35 -12.63
CA GLY A 98 1.35 -0.55 -12.51
C GLY A 98 0.98 -0.48 -11.04
N THR A 99 0.64 0.71 -10.54
CA THR A 99 0.31 0.99 -9.13
C THR A 99 -0.91 0.24 -8.59
N LYS A 100 -1.59 -0.60 -9.38
CA LYS A 100 -2.86 -1.24 -8.99
C LYS A 100 -2.77 -2.65 -8.40
N LYS A 101 -1.67 -3.39 -8.54
CA LYS A 101 -1.63 -4.82 -8.11
C LYS A 101 -0.76 -5.15 -6.89
N ILE A 102 0.02 -4.20 -6.37
CA ILE A 102 0.79 -4.41 -5.13
C ILE A 102 -0.07 -4.15 -3.88
N ALA A 103 -1.17 -3.40 -4.01
CA ALA A 103 -1.95 -2.92 -2.87
C ALA A 103 -2.75 -3.99 -2.11
N THR A 104 -3.12 -5.12 -2.71
CA THR A 104 -4.09 -6.06 -2.09
C THR A 104 -3.50 -7.13 -1.19
N LYS A 105 -2.21 -7.49 -1.35
CA LYS A 105 -1.53 -8.40 -0.40
C LYS A 105 -0.86 -7.63 0.74
N VAL A 106 -0.31 -6.45 0.46
CA VAL A 106 0.31 -5.60 1.50
C VAL A 106 -0.75 -5.05 2.45
N SER A 107 -1.95 -4.67 1.97
CA SER A 107 -3.02 -4.14 2.83
C SER A 107 -3.57 -5.13 3.88
N LYS A 108 -3.62 -6.43 3.56
CA LYS A 108 -4.06 -7.45 4.52
C LYS A 108 -3.02 -7.70 5.61
N LEU A 109 -1.73 -7.57 5.28
CA LEU A 109 -0.66 -7.74 6.26
C LEU A 109 -0.53 -6.50 7.15
N THR A 110 -0.62 -5.30 6.58
CA THR A 110 -0.58 -4.04 7.35
C THR A 110 -1.79 -3.88 8.26
N ASN A 111 -3.00 -4.26 7.83
CA ASN A 111 -4.18 -4.19 8.71
C ASN A 111 -4.08 -5.13 9.92
N ARG A 112 -3.47 -6.31 9.76
CA ARG A 112 -3.23 -7.23 10.89
C ARG A 112 -2.16 -6.70 11.84
N ALA A 113 -1.08 -6.11 11.31
CA ALA A 113 -0.05 -5.48 12.12
C ALA A 113 -0.59 -4.29 12.92
N ILE A 114 -1.39 -3.43 12.29
CA ILE A 114 -2.04 -2.28 12.96
C ILE A 114 -3.00 -2.75 14.04
N ALA A 115 -3.81 -3.79 13.78
CA ALA A 115 -4.71 -4.35 14.78
C ALA A 115 -3.96 -4.91 16.01
N LEU A 116 -2.82 -5.56 15.80
CA LEU A 116 -1.98 -6.05 16.89
C LEU A 116 -1.35 -4.90 17.70
N VAL A 117 -0.87 -3.85 17.03
CA VAL A 117 -0.33 -2.67 17.71
C VAL A 117 -1.40 -1.99 18.56
N LEU A 118 -2.62 -1.82 18.02
CA LEU A 118 -3.74 -1.26 18.77
C LEU A 118 -4.12 -2.14 19.97
N LEU A 119 -4.14 -3.47 19.80
CA LEU A 119 -4.37 -4.41 20.89
C LEU A 119 -3.31 -4.25 22.00
N CYS A 120 -2.03 -4.16 21.63
CA CYS A 120 -0.94 -3.94 22.59
C CYS A 120 -1.12 -2.63 23.36
N ILE A 121 -1.51 -1.55 22.70
CA ILE A 121 -1.79 -0.25 23.34
C ILE A 121 -2.95 -0.36 24.34
N VAL A 122 -4.03 -1.04 23.97
CA VAL A 122 -5.18 -1.23 24.88
C VAL A 122 -4.78 -2.05 26.10
N VAL A 123 -4.01 -3.12 25.91
CA VAL A 123 -3.53 -3.98 27.01
C VAL A 123 -2.60 -3.21 27.95
N THR A 124 -1.68 -2.39 27.43
CA THR A 124 -0.79 -1.58 28.27
C THR A 124 -1.55 -0.52 29.05
N LEU A 125 -2.56 0.13 28.46
CA LEU A 125 -3.43 1.07 29.17
C LEU A 125 -4.21 0.40 30.30
N LEU A 126 -4.77 -0.79 30.07
CA LEU A 126 -5.47 -1.54 31.11
C LEU A 126 -4.53 -1.97 32.25
N ALA A 127 -3.33 -2.45 31.92
CA ALA A 127 -2.31 -2.79 32.90
C ALA A 127 -1.90 -1.57 33.74
N TYR A 128 -1.77 -0.40 33.11
CA TYR A 128 -1.47 0.85 33.80
C TYR A 128 -2.59 1.28 34.76
N ILE A 129 -3.86 1.17 34.35
CA ILE A 129 -5.01 1.47 35.23
C ILE A 129 -5.03 0.54 36.44
N LEU A 130 -4.78 -0.76 36.24
CA LEU A 130 -4.70 -1.74 37.33
C LEU A 130 -3.54 -1.44 38.27
N TYR A 131 -2.37 -1.06 37.73
CA TYR A 131 -1.22 -0.65 38.53
C TYR A 131 -1.55 0.57 39.40
N MET A 132 -2.16 1.62 38.81
CA MET A 132 -2.59 2.81 39.54
C MET A 132 -3.64 2.46 40.60
N SER A 133 -4.57 1.56 40.30
CA SER A 133 -5.58 1.08 41.26
C SER A 133 -4.93 0.36 42.46
N TYR A 134 -3.91 -0.45 42.22
CA TYR A 134 -3.14 -1.12 43.27
C TYR A 134 -2.35 -0.15 44.14
N GLU A 135 -1.64 0.80 43.52
CA GLU A 135 -0.93 1.87 44.22
C GLU A 135 -1.87 2.73 45.06
N SER A 136 -3.05 3.09 44.52
CA SER A 136 -4.08 3.79 45.26
C SER A 136 -4.54 3.01 46.48
N LYS A 137 -4.70 1.69 46.38
CA LYS A 137 -5.05 0.88 47.55
C LYS A 137 -3.97 0.92 48.61
N LYS A 138 -2.71 0.78 48.20
CA LYS A 138 -1.58 0.81 49.13
C LYS A 138 -1.47 2.14 49.87
N LYS A 139 -1.73 3.27 49.21
CA LYS A 139 -1.55 4.62 49.77
C LYS A 139 -2.80 5.20 50.44
N TYR A 140 -3.98 4.86 49.94
CA TYR A 140 -5.24 5.52 50.30
C TYR A 140 -6.35 4.54 50.71
N ASP A 141 -6.05 3.23 50.79
CA ASP A 141 -7.00 2.14 51.10
C ASP A 141 -8.24 2.10 50.18
N THR A 142 -8.05 2.50 48.91
CA THR A 142 -9.12 2.48 47.90
C THR A 142 -8.59 2.07 46.53
N TYR A 143 -9.39 1.31 45.80
CA TYR A 143 -9.06 0.84 44.45
C TYR A 143 -9.33 1.88 43.36
N ASN A 144 -9.84 3.06 43.69
CA ASN A 144 -10.13 4.05 42.67
C ASN A 144 -8.83 4.78 42.25
N PRO A 145 -8.37 4.62 40.99
CA PRO A 145 -7.10 5.18 40.51
C PRO A 145 -7.13 6.70 40.33
N PHE A 146 -8.31 7.33 40.38
CA PHE A 146 -8.51 8.78 40.23
C PHE A 146 -8.70 9.52 41.55
N VAL A 147 -8.61 8.80 42.67
CA VAL A 147 -8.78 9.33 44.04
C VAL A 147 -7.73 10.37 44.38
N THR A 148 -6.57 10.33 43.73
CA THR A 148 -5.45 11.24 44.01
C THR A 148 -5.87 12.70 43.90
N LEU A 149 -6.64 13.13 42.90
CA LEU A 149 -7.02 14.54 42.81
C LEU A 149 -8.07 14.94 43.85
N SER A 150 -9.19 14.19 43.92
CA SER A 150 -10.33 14.57 44.77
C SER A 150 -10.05 14.40 46.26
N VAL A 151 -9.26 13.40 46.66
CA VAL A 151 -8.89 13.21 48.06
C VAL A 151 -7.78 14.16 48.49
N ILE A 152 -6.87 14.56 47.59
CA ILE A 152 -5.91 15.64 47.90
C ILE A 152 -6.65 16.96 48.08
N GLU A 153 -7.59 17.31 47.19
CA GLU A 153 -8.40 18.52 47.34
C GLU A 153 -9.21 18.52 48.65
N GLN A 154 -9.86 17.40 48.97
CA GLN A 154 -10.68 17.29 50.18
C GLN A 154 -9.84 17.26 51.47
N ARG A 155 -8.65 16.65 51.45
CA ARG A 155 -7.73 16.70 52.58
C ARG A 155 -7.10 18.08 52.74
N ASN A 156 -6.73 18.74 51.65
CA ASN A 156 -6.19 20.10 51.68
C ASN A 156 -7.21 21.09 52.19
N SER A 157 -8.48 21.01 51.76
CA SER A 157 -9.52 21.92 52.25
C SER A 157 -9.77 21.74 53.75
N LYS A 158 -9.85 20.49 54.22
CA LYS A 158 -10.04 20.18 55.65
C LYS A 158 -8.83 20.54 56.50
N TYR A 159 -7.61 20.41 55.95
CA TYR A 159 -6.38 20.87 56.58
C TYR A 159 -6.35 22.39 56.71
N LEU A 160 -6.68 23.12 55.64
CA LEU A 160 -6.78 24.58 55.64
C LEU A 160 -7.82 25.08 56.66
N GLU A 161 -8.99 24.43 56.73
CA GLU A 161 -10.03 24.76 57.71
C GLU A 161 -9.52 24.55 59.15
N TYR A 162 -8.87 23.42 59.42
CA TYR A 162 -8.28 23.12 60.72
C TYR A 162 -7.18 24.12 61.10
N CYS A 163 -6.28 24.45 60.17
CA CYS A 163 -5.17 25.39 60.42
C CYS A 163 -5.61 26.83 60.60
N ASN A 164 -6.69 27.24 59.94
CA ASN A 164 -7.29 28.55 60.16
C ASN A 164 -7.89 28.67 61.57
N ALA A 165 -8.40 27.56 62.12
CA ALA A 165 -8.93 27.52 63.48
C ALA A 165 -7.83 27.39 64.55
N ASN A 166 -6.80 26.58 64.31
CA ASN A 166 -5.76 26.22 65.29
C ASN A 166 -4.33 26.44 64.74
N THR A 167 -3.95 27.71 64.60
CA THR A 167 -2.69 28.13 63.97
C THR A 167 -1.42 27.62 64.66
N LYS A 168 -1.44 27.43 65.99
CA LYS A 168 -0.27 26.94 66.74
C LYS A 168 0.00 25.45 66.55
N GLU A 169 -1.06 24.64 66.45
CA GLU A 169 -0.93 23.19 66.29
C GLU A 169 -0.55 22.81 64.84
N CYS A 170 -1.01 23.57 63.84
CA CYS A 170 -0.61 23.31 62.46
C CYS A 170 0.88 23.51 62.19
N ALA A 171 1.52 24.48 62.85
CA ALA A 171 2.97 24.67 62.74
C ALA A 171 3.79 23.48 63.28
N GLU A 172 3.19 22.66 64.14
CA GLU A 172 3.81 21.44 64.69
C GLU A 172 3.52 20.22 63.81
N ILE A 173 2.33 20.16 63.20
CA ILE A 173 1.98 19.14 62.20
C ILE A 173 2.84 19.28 60.94
N ASP A 174 3.03 20.51 60.42
CA ASP A 174 3.87 20.79 59.24
C ASP A 174 5.32 20.32 59.42
N LYS A 175 5.85 20.36 60.65
CA LYS A 175 7.22 19.87 60.95
C LYS A 175 7.38 18.36 60.88
N ASN A 176 6.28 17.61 60.95
CA ASN A 176 6.29 16.14 61.01
C ASN A 176 5.79 15.48 59.72
N LEU A 177 5.43 16.24 58.67
CA LEU A 177 5.12 15.66 57.37
C LEU A 177 6.41 15.18 56.68
N PRO A 178 6.46 13.94 56.16
CA PRO A 178 7.58 13.50 55.34
C PRO A 178 7.60 14.29 54.03
N HIS A 179 8.70 15.02 53.79
CA HIS A 179 9.00 15.70 52.52
C HIS A 179 9.31 14.70 51.40
#